data_AF-K7M0K7-F1
#
_entry.id   AF-K7M0K7-F1
#
_cell.length_a   1.000
_cell.length_b   1.000
_cell.length_c   1.000
_cell.angle_alpha   90.00
_cell.angle_beta   90.00
_cell.angle_gamma   90.00
#
_symmetry.space_group_name_H-M   'P 1'
#
loop_
_entity.id
_entity.type
_entity.pdbx_description
1 polymer ?
#
loop_
_entity_poly.entity_id
_entity_poly.type
_entity_poly.pdbx_seq_one_letter_code
_entity_poly.pdbx_strand_id
1 'polypeptide(L)'
;MLHSIDLKTGVFLMEKISPRFGKVACGDIVVLLNPQHPRHFMTKRVVGLEGDSVTYISNPETYEYEGDSFTRISSPDNGDKSKTIVVPKGAVWVGGR
;
A
#
# COMPACT_ATOMS: atom_id res chain seq x y z
N MET A 1 6.92 -14.65 -2.08
CA MET A 1 6.93 -14.99 -0.63
C MET A 1 6.52 -13.73 0.13
N LEU A 2 5.27 -13.65 0.60
CA LEU A 2 4.82 -12.49 1.37
C LEU A 2 5.38 -12.65 2.78
N HIS A 3 6.41 -11.88 3.15
CA HIS A 3 6.79 -11.79 4.56
C HIS A 3 5.67 -11.06 5.29
N SER A 4 4.76 -11.81 5.92
CA SER A 4 3.93 -11.26 6.98
C SER A 4 4.90 -10.74 8.03
N ILE A 5 4.89 -9.44 8.27
CA ILE A 5 5.63 -8.86 9.38
C ILE A 5 4.95 -9.42 10.63
N ASP A 6 5.65 -10.31 11.35
CA ASP A 6 5.19 -10.73 12.67
C ASP A 6 5.35 -9.52 13.60
N LEU A 7 4.27 -8.76 13.77
CA LEU A 7 4.24 -7.61 14.68
C LEU A 7 4.44 -8.01 16.15
N LYS A 8 4.45 -9.32 16.48
CA LYS A 8 4.55 -9.78 17.87
C LYS A 8 5.87 -9.43 18.55
N THR A 9 6.96 -9.20 17.84
CA THR A 9 8.29 -9.02 18.46
C THR A 9 9.21 -7.96 17.83
N GLY A 10 8.76 -7.21 16.82
CA GLY A 10 9.60 -6.21 16.15
C GLY A 10 9.44 -4.80 16.74
N VAL A 11 10.54 -4.20 17.22
CA VAL A 11 10.63 -2.75 17.39
C VAL A 11 11.06 -2.15 16.05
N PHE A 12 10.23 -1.28 15.47
CA PHE A 12 10.54 -0.59 14.23
C PHE A 12 10.86 0.88 14.54
N LEU A 13 12.03 1.35 14.09
CA LEU A 13 12.31 2.78 14.04
C LEU A 13 11.59 3.36 12.82
N MET A 14 10.63 4.24 13.06
CA MET A 14 9.89 4.93 12.01
C MET A 14 10.34 6.38 11.95
N GLU A 15 10.90 6.78 10.80
CA GLU A 15 11.17 8.18 10.53
C GLU A 15 10.01 8.78 9.73
N LYS A 16 9.57 9.99 10.10
CA LYS A 16 8.65 10.79 9.27
C LYS A 16 9.43 11.35 8.08
N ILE A 17 9.67 10.53 7.07
CA ILE A 17 10.37 10.92 5.85
C ILE A 17 9.36 11.17 4.74
N SER A 18 9.48 12.29 4.03
CA SER A 18 8.76 12.46 2.78
C SER A 18 9.47 11.68 1.66
N PRO A 19 8.75 10.96 0.79
CA PRO A 19 9.37 10.26 -0.35
C PRO A 19 10.19 11.17 -1.27
N ARG A 20 9.95 12.49 -1.22
CA ARG A 20 10.69 13.52 -1.97
C ARG A 20 12.18 13.60 -1.65
N PHE A 21 12.64 13.05 -0.52
CA PHE A 21 14.06 13.05 -0.15
C PHE A 21 14.84 11.84 -0.66
N GLY A 22 14.23 10.97 -1.49
CA GLY A 22 14.93 9.83 -2.09
C GLY A 22 15.37 8.76 -1.09
N LYS A 23 14.79 8.76 0.11
CA LYS A 23 15.09 7.81 1.19
C LYS A 23 14.14 6.60 1.25
N VAL A 24 13.33 6.41 0.21
CA VAL A 24 12.33 5.32 0.14
C VAL A 24 12.77 4.37 -0.96
N ALA A 25 12.85 3.08 -0.64
CA ALA A 25 13.19 1.99 -1.55
C ALA A 25 12.04 1.00 -1.72
N CYS A 26 12.04 0.26 -2.83
CA CYS A 26 11.16 -0.90 -2.99
C CYS A 26 11.40 -1.91 -1.85
N GLY A 27 10.31 -2.43 -1.28
CA GLY A 27 10.36 -3.29 -0.11
C GLY A 27 10.22 -2.57 1.22
N ASP A 28 10.38 -1.24 1.28
CA ASP A 28 10.17 -0.49 2.52
C ASP A 28 8.72 -0.59 3.01
N ILE A 29 8.55 -0.52 4.32
CA ILE A 29 7.24 -0.50 4.97
C ILE A 29 6.92 0.96 5.27
N VAL A 30 5.76 1.41 4.79
CA VAL A 30 5.26 2.76 5.02
C VAL A 30 3.97 2.71 5.82
N VAL A 31 3.79 3.72 6.67
CA VAL A 31 2.51 3.98 7.34
C VAL A 31 1.90 5.22 6.72
N LEU A 32 0.71 5.04 6.16
CA LEU A 32 -0.10 6.09 5.56
C LEU A 32 -1.12 6.58 6.58
N LEU A 33 -1.23 7.90 6.70
CA LEU A 33 -2.26 8.56 7.48
C LEU A 33 -3.43 8.88 6.57
N ASN A 34 -4.64 8.50 6.97
CA ASN A 34 -5.85 8.95 6.27
C ASN A 34 -6.02 10.47 6.51
N PRO A 35 -6.04 11.30 5.44
CA PRO A 35 -6.13 12.76 5.59
C PRO A 35 -7.46 13.22 6.21
N GLN A 36 -8.54 12.46 6.03
CA GLN A 36 -9.87 12.77 6.60
C GLN A 36 -10.02 12.23 8.02
N HIS A 37 -9.32 11.14 8.34
CA HIS A 37 -9.37 10.49 9.64
C HIS A 37 -7.95 10.30 10.21
N PRO A 38 -7.34 11.33 10.84
CA PRO A 38 -5.92 11.30 11.24
C PRO A 38 -5.53 10.23 12.28
N ARG A 39 -6.51 9.60 12.93
CA ARG A 39 -6.29 8.45 13.83
C ARG A 39 -6.25 7.12 13.10
N HIS A 40 -6.55 7.10 11.81
CA HIS A 40 -6.54 5.91 10.98
C HIS A 40 -5.23 5.82 10.21
N PHE A 41 -4.48 4.76 10.52
CA PHE A 41 -3.20 4.43 9.92
C PHE A 41 -3.35 3.17 9.07
N MET A 42 -2.73 3.17 7.88
CA MET A 42 -2.62 1.99 7.04
C MET A 42 -1.16 1.63 6.85
N THR A 43 -0.78 0.40 7.16
CA THR A 43 0.58 -0.11 6.90
C THR A 43 0.59 -0.77 5.52
N LYS A 44 1.50 -0.34 4.65
CA LYS A 44 1.67 -0.89 3.29
C LYS A 44 3.15 -1.05 2.98
N ARG A 45 3.46 -1.79 1.91
CA ARG A 45 4.82 -1.97 1.40
C ARG A 45 4.99 -1.18 0.10
N VAL A 46 6.16 -0.57 -0.08
CA VAL A 46 6.54 0.03 -1.36
C VAL A 46 6.79 -1.09 -2.37
N VAL A 47 6.10 -1.02 -3.51
CA VAL A 47 6.17 -2.02 -4.58
C VAL A 47 6.89 -1.46 -5.82
N GLY A 48 6.78 -0.16 -6.05
CA GLY A 48 7.44 0.51 -7.17
C GLY A 48 7.74 1.97 -6.87
N LEU A 49 8.86 2.45 -7.39
CA LEU A 49 9.29 3.85 -7.38
C LEU A 49 9.03 4.49 -8.76
N GLU A 50 9.22 5.81 -8.85
CA GLU A 50 9.14 6.56 -10.11
C GLU A 50 9.84 5.83 -11.27
N GLY A 51 9.11 5.64 -12.38
CA GLY A 51 9.60 4.95 -13.57
C GLY A 51 9.43 3.42 -13.55
N ASP A 52 9.16 2.80 -12.40
CA ASP A 52 8.91 1.37 -12.33
C ASP A 52 7.59 1.00 -13.02
N SER A 53 7.56 -0.17 -13.66
CA SER A 53 6.34 -0.75 -14.21
C SER A 53 5.70 -1.66 -13.17
N VAL A 54 4.50 -1.31 -12.72
CA VAL A 54 3.75 -2.06 -11.70
C VAL A 54 2.47 -2.63 -12.30
N THR A 55 2.30 -3.94 -12.15
CA THR A 55 1.07 -4.64 -12.53
C THR A 55 0.17 -4.81 -11.31
N TYR A 56 -1.09 -4.39 -11.43
CA TYR A 56 -2.10 -4.49 -10.37
C TYR A 56 -3.41 -5.06 -10.90
N ILE A 57 -4.23 -5.62 -10.02
CA ILE A 57 -5.57 -6.11 -10.36
C ILE A 57 -6.46 -4.89 -10.60
N SER A 58 -7.05 -4.79 -11.78
CA SER A 58 -7.84 -3.62 -12.18
C SER A 58 -9.26 -3.59 -11.64
N ASN A 59 -9.76 -4.74 -11.18
CA ASN A 59 -11.03 -4.86 -10.47
C ASN A 59 -10.81 -5.60 -9.15
N PRO A 60 -10.15 -4.98 -8.16
CA PRO A 60 -9.92 -5.63 -6.87
C PRO A 60 -11.24 -5.77 -6.10
N GLU A 61 -11.27 -6.68 -5.12
CA GLU A 61 -12.31 -6.70 -4.09
C GLU A 61 -12.38 -5.32 -3.42
N THR A 62 -13.59 -4.76 -3.29
CA THR A 62 -13.79 -3.48 -2.59
C THR A 62 -14.10 -3.75 -1.13
N TYR A 63 -13.44 -2.99 -0.25
CA TYR A 63 -13.68 -3.02 1.19
C TYR A 63 -14.10 -1.63 1.67
N GLU A 64 -15.07 -1.58 2.55
CA GLU A 64 -15.43 -0.37 3.30
C GLU A 64 -14.72 -0.42 4.65
N TYR A 65 -14.32 0.74 5.15
CA TYR A 65 -13.71 0.85 6.46
C TYR A 65 -14.75 1.37 7.44
N GLU A 66 -15.06 0.57 8.46
CA GLU A 66 -15.98 0.95 9.53
C GLU A 66 -15.29 0.73 10.88
N GLY A 67 -15.14 1.80 11.67
CA GLY A 67 -14.51 1.72 13.00
C GLY A 67 -13.03 1.34 12.93
N ASP A 68 -12.70 0.10 13.32
CA ASP A 68 -11.36 -0.52 13.27
C ASP A 68 -11.27 -1.69 12.29
N SER A 69 -12.33 -1.96 11.53
CA SER A 69 -12.46 -3.15 10.69
C SER A 69 -12.75 -2.80 9.23
N PHE A 70 -12.26 -3.65 8.33
CA PHE A 70 -12.60 -3.61 6.91
C PHE A 70 -13.69 -4.63 6.59
N THR A 71 -14.82 -4.19 6.05
CA THR A 71 -15.91 -5.05 5.57
C THR A 71 -15.83 -5.21 4.05
N ARG A 72 -15.92 -6.44 3.55
CA ARG A 72 -15.91 -6.70 2.10
C ARG A 72 -17.27 -6.34 1.51
N ILE A 73 -17.30 -5.51 0.46
CA ILE A 73 -18.53 -5.02 -0.19
C ILE A 73 -18.75 -5.70 -1.55
N SER A 74 -17.68 -5.90 -2.32
CA SER A 74 -17.78 -6.45 -3.68
C SER A 74 -16.72 -7.50 -3.96
N SER A 75 -17.09 -8.47 -4.79
CA SER A 75 -16.16 -9.43 -5.41
C SER A 75 -15.77 -8.92 -6.81
N PRO A 76 -14.62 -9.35 -7.37
CA PRO A 76 -14.27 -9.03 -8.75
C PRO A 76 -15.32 -9.61 -9.70
N ASP A 77 -15.79 -8.81 -10.66
CA ASP A 77 -16.57 -9.34 -11.78
C ASP A 77 -15.70 -10.22 -12.66
N ASN A 78 -16.16 -11.46 -12.83
CA ASN A 78 -15.60 -12.59 -13.58
C ASN A 78 -14.40 -12.24 -14.50
N GLY A 79 -13.18 -12.36 -13.95
CA GLY A 79 -11.92 -12.27 -14.69
C GLY A 79 -10.88 -11.40 -13.97
N ASP A 80 -9.74 -12.00 -13.62
CA ASP A 80 -8.57 -11.31 -13.08
C ASP A 80 -7.93 -10.42 -14.16
N LYS A 81 -8.57 -9.30 -14.46
CA LYS A 81 -8.02 -8.30 -15.37
C LYS A 81 -6.91 -7.57 -14.64
N SER A 82 -5.67 -7.78 -15.05
CA SER A 82 -4.54 -6.98 -14.59
C SER A 82 -4.32 -5.78 -15.51
N LYS A 83 -3.82 -4.69 -14.94
CA LYS A 83 -3.33 -3.51 -15.66
C LYS A 83 -1.91 -3.24 -15.23
N THR A 84 -1.09 -2.81 -16.17
CA THR A 84 0.27 -2.35 -15.90
C THR A 84 0.32 -0.85 -16.10
N ILE A 85 0.94 -0.15 -15.16
CA ILE A 85 1.21 1.28 -15.26
C ILE A 85 2.69 1.55 -14.98
N VAL A 86 3.17 2.68 -15.46
CA VAL A 86 4.45 3.26 -15.04
C VAL A 86 4.18 4.20 -13.87
N VAL A 87 4.93 4.05 -12.78
CA VAL A 87 4.81 4.93 -11.61
C VAL A 87 5.18 6.36 -12.01
N PRO A 88 4.29 7.35 -11.82
CA PRO A 88 4.55 8.72 -12.23
C PRO A 88 5.71 9.38 -11.49
N LYS A 89 6.22 10.46 -12.09
CA LYS A 89 7.24 11.30 -11.48
C LYS A 89 6.83 11.84 -10.11
N GLY A 90 7.71 11.69 -9.12
CA GLY A 90 7.49 12.12 -7.74
C GLY A 90 6.46 11.28 -6.96
N ALA A 91 6.03 10.13 -7.51
CA ALA A 91 5.10 9.21 -6.87
C ALA A 91 5.79 7.90 -6.44
N VAL A 92 5.13 7.18 -5.54
CA VAL A 92 5.52 5.85 -5.09
C VAL A 92 4.28 4.97 -5.13
N TRP A 93 4.41 3.76 -5.66
CA TRP A 93 3.34 2.76 -5.61
C TRP A 93 3.48 1.90 -4.38
N VAL A 94 2.41 1.83 -3.60
CA VAL A 94 2.35 1.05 -2.35
C VAL A 94 1.27 -0.01 -2.47
N GLY A 95 1.57 -1.20 -1.97
CA GLY A 95 0.69 -2.36 -2.05
C GLY A 95 0.84 -3.24 -0.81
N GLY A 96 -0.07 -4.19 -0.70
CA GLY A 96 -0.19 -5.08 0.46
C GLY A 96 -1.63 -5.15 0.93
N ARG A 97 -2.04 -6.34 1.39
CA ARG A 97 -3.30 -6.53 2.12
C ARG A 97 -3.13 -5.92 3.50
#